data_AF-C9JVC4-F1
#
_entry.id   AF-C9JVC4-F1
#
_cell.length_a   1.000
_cell.length_b   1.000
_cell.length_c   1.000
_cell.angle_alpha   90.00
_cell.angle_beta   90.00
_cell.angle_gamma   90.00
#
_symmetry.space_group_name_H-M   'P 1'
#
loop_
_entity.id
_entity.type
_entity.pdbx_description
1 polymer ?
#
loop_
_entity_poly.entity_id
_entity_poly.type
_entity_poly.pdbx_seq_one_letter_code
_entity_poly.pdbx_strand_id
1 'polypeptide(L)'
;MKPTGTDPRILSIAAEVAKSPEQNVPVILLKLKEIINITPLGSSELKKIKQDIYCYDLIQYCLLVLSQDYSRIQGGWTTISQLTQIL
;
A
#
# COMPACT_ATOMS: atom_id res chain seq x y z
N MET A 1 -7.98 4.30 -19.89
CA MET A 1 -8.87 5.31 -19.27
C MET A 1 -8.13 5.89 -18.08
N LYS A 2 -7.96 7.22 -17.98
CA LYS A 2 -7.46 7.84 -16.74
C LYS A 2 -8.54 7.65 -15.69
N PRO A 3 -8.26 7.09 -14.50
CA PRO A 3 -9.30 6.88 -13.52
C PRO A 3 -9.65 8.24 -12.91
N THR A 4 -10.72 8.84 -13.41
CA THR A 4 -11.27 10.15 -13.00
C THR A 4 -11.92 10.13 -11.62
N GLY A 5 -11.58 9.14 -10.79
CA GLY A 5 -12.10 9.00 -9.43
C GLY A 5 -11.09 8.45 -8.44
N THR A 6 -9.85 8.18 -8.81
CA THR A 6 -8.85 7.62 -7.89
C THR A 6 -8.51 8.62 -6.78
N ASP A 7 -8.37 8.12 -5.56
CA ASP A 7 -7.86 8.90 -4.45
C ASP A 7 -6.48 9.51 -4.77
N PRO A 8 -6.32 10.83 -4.70
CA PRO A 8 -5.07 11.50 -5.07
C PRO A 8 -3.86 11.00 -4.26
N ARG A 9 -4.07 10.51 -3.05
CA ARG A 9 -3.02 9.91 -2.21
C ARG A 9 -2.53 8.59 -2.81
N ILE A 10 -3.45 7.75 -3.30
CA ILE A 10 -3.11 6.48 -3.97
C ILE A 10 -2.46 6.73 -5.33
N LEU A 11 -2.94 7.72 -6.08
CA LEU A 11 -2.33 8.12 -7.35
C LEU A 11 -0.87 8.59 -7.16
N SER A 12 -0.62 9.37 -6.10
CA SER A 12 0.73 9.84 -5.76
C SER A 12 1.68 8.67 -5.45
N ILE A 13 1.21 7.70 -4.65
CA ILE A 13 1.96 6.48 -4.32
C ILE A 13 2.27 5.70 -5.59
N ALA A 14 1.28 5.46 -6.46
CA ALA A 14 1.49 4.75 -7.73
C ALA A 14 2.53 5.45 -8.63
N ALA A 15 2.55 6.78 -8.66
CA ALA A 15 3.54 7.55 -9.41
C ALA A 15 4.96 7.46 -8.83
N GLU A 16 5.11 7.36 -7.51
CA GLU A 16 6.40 7.13 -6.85
C GLU A 16 6.92 5.71 -7.10
N VAL A 17 6.02 4.72 -7.07
CA VAL A 17 6.33 3.31 -7.38
C VAL A 17 6.86 3.19 -8.82
N ALA A 18 6.17 3.83 -9.78
CA ALA A 18 6.54 3.79 -11.18
C ALA A 18 7.94 4.37 -11.47
N LYS A 19 8.45 5.26 -10.59
CA LYS A 19 9.78 5.87 -10.74
C LYS A 19 10.89 5.01 -10.15
N SER A 20 10.65 4.30 -9.06
CA SER A 20 11.67 3.49 -8.37
C SER A 20 11.01 2.33 -7.61
N PRO A 21 10.71 1.23 -8.29
CA PRO A 21 9.89 0.16 -7.75
C PRO A 21 10.55 -0.62 -6.60
N GLU A 22 11.88 -0.70 -6.55
CA GLU A 22 12.61 -1.56 -5.59
C GLU A 22 13.04 -0.82 -4.31
N GLN A 23 13.39 0.46 -4.39
CA GLN A 23 13.85 1.25 -3.23
C GLN A 23 12.69 1.79 -2.39
N ASN A 24 11.50 1.90 -2.96
CA ASN A 24 10.38 2.57 -2.31
C ASN A 24 9.45 1.63 -1.56
N VAL A 25 9.60 0.30 -1.66
CA VAL A 25 8.57 -0.64 -1.17
C VAL A 25 8.24 -0.46 0.31
N PRO A 26 9.21 -0.36 1.24
CA PRO A 26 8.91 -0.10 2.66
C PRO A 26 8.20 1.25 2.89
N VAL A 27 8.57 2.28 2.13
CA VAL A 27 7.99 3.64 2.23
C VAL A 27 6.57 3.67 1.71
N ILE A 28 6.31 3.01 0.58
CA ILE A 28 4.98 2.86 -0.02
C ILE A 28 4.02 2.20 0.98
N LEU A 29 4.49 1.18 1.68
CA LEU A 29 3.72 0.41 2.64
C LEU A 29 3.34 1.22 3.88
N LEU A 30 4.27 2.03 4.39
CA LEU A 30 3.98 2.96 5.48
C LEU A 30 2.93 3.98 5.08
N LYS A 31 3.03 4.55 3.86
CA LYS A 31 2.06 5.52 3.34
C LYS A 31 0.67 4.89 3.15
N LEU A 32 0.59 3.67 2.60
CA LEU A 32 -0.68 2.94 2.45
C LEU A 32 -1.34 2.65 3.80
N LYS A 33 -0.56 2.21 4.78
CA LYS A 33 -1.04 1.96 6.15
C LYS A 33 -1.57 3.24 6.79
N GLU A 34 -0.86 4.35 6.64
CA GLU A 34 -1.27 5.64 7.19
C GLU A 34 -2.62 6.08 6.60
N ILE A 35 -2.78 5.97 5.28
CA ILE A 35 -4.04 6.27 4.58
C ILE A 35 -5.18 5.40 5.12
N ILE A 36 -4.97 4.10 5.31
CA ILE A 36 -6.02 3.20 5.81
C ILE A 36 -6.37 3.48 7.28
N ASN A 37 -5.38 3.84 8.10
CA ASN A 37 -5.60 4.12 9.53
C ASN A 37 -6.34 5.44 9.79
N ILE A 38 -6.14 6.46 8.94
CA ILE A 38 -6.86 7.73 9.07
C ILE A 38 -8.28 7.66 8.49
N THR A 39 -8.56 6.69 7.62
CA THR A 39 -9.88 6.52 7.02
C THR A 39 -10.77 5.66 7.94
N PRO A 40 -11.98 6.13 8.31
CA PRO A 40 -12.88 5.38 9.18
C PRO A 40 -13.20 3.99 8.63
N LEU A 41 -13.11 2.98 9.50
CA LEU A 41 -13.47 1.60 9.18
C LEU A 41 -14.92 1.51 8.70
N GLY A 42 -15.15 0.76 7.62
CA GLY A 42 -16.49 0.57 7.03
C GLY A 42 -17.01 1.74 6.20
N SER A 43 -16.24 2.83 6.04
CA SER A 43 -16.62 3.94 5.17
C SER A 43 -16.57 3.56 3.68
N SER A 44 -17.41 4.24 2.88
CA SER A 44 -17.38 4.15 1.42
C SER A 44 -16.03 4.63 0.85
N GLU A 45 -15.39 5.57 1.53
CA GLU A 45 -14.04 6.04 1.23
C GLU A 45 -13.00 4.93 1.39
N LEU A 46 -13.02 4.19 2.50
CA LEU A 46 -12.10 3.06 2.71
C LEU A 46 -12.29 1.97 1.64
N LYS A 47 -13.54 1.68 1.25
CA LYS A 47 -13.84 0.72 0.19
C LYS A 47 -13.25 1.16 -1.15
N LYS A 48 -13.31 2.45 -1.44
CA LYS A 48 -12.75 3.04 -2.66
C LYS A 48 -11.22 3.05 -2.65
N ILE A 49 -10.60 3.38 -1.52
CA ILE A 49 -9.15 3.30 -1.33
C ILE A 49 -8.64 1.87 -1.56
N LYS A 50 -9.33 0.85 -1.00
CA LYS A 50 -8.97 -0.55 -1.24
C LYS A 50 -9.09 -0.94 -2.73
N GLN A 51 -10.13 -0.46 -3.43
CA GLN A 51 -10.26 -0.66 -4.87
C GLN A 51 -9.15 0.02 -5.66
N ASP A 52 -8.79 1.26 -5.33
CA ASP A 52 -7.70 1.97 -5.99
C ASP A 52 -6.38 1.21 -5.78
N ILE A 53 -6.06 0.77 -4.56
CA ILE A 53 -4.87 -0.06 -4.27
C ILE A 53 -4.82 -1.31 -5.16
N TYR A 54 -5.96 -1.96 -5.38
CA TYR A 54 -6.09 -3.10 -6.30
C TYR A 54 -5.88 -2.69 -7.76
N CYS A 55 -6.50 -1.59 -8.22
CA CYS A 55 -6.43 -1.13 -9.61
C CYS A 55 -5.04 -0.64 -10.05
N TYR A 56 -4.19 -0.22 -9.11
CA TYR A 56 -2.81 0.19 -9.40
C TYR A 56 -1.77 -0.91 -9.15
N ASP A 57 -2.21 -2.17 -8.99
CA ASP A 57 -1.35 -3.33 -8.71
C ASP A 57 -0.44 -3.12 -7.48
N LEU A 58 -0.80 -2.21 -6.57
CA LEU A 58 -0.02 -1.92 -5.36
C LEU A 58 -0.01 -3.13 -4.40
N ILE A 59 -0.99 -4.02 -4.53
CA ILE A 59 -1.02 -5.33 -3.86
C ILE A 59 0.19 -6.18 -4.23
N GLN A 60 0.66 -6.16 -5.48
CA GLN A 60 1.84 -6.94 -5.88
C GLN A 60 3.09 -6.46 -5.15
N TYR A 61 3.18 -5.16 -4.84
CA TYR A 61 4.27 -4.60 -4.05
C TYR A 61 4.17 -4.99 -2.57
N CYS A 62 2.96 -5.01 -2.01
CA CYS A 62 2.73 -5.57 -0.67
C CYS A 62 3.17 -7.04 -0.60
N LEU A 63 2.79 -7.85 -1.59
CA LEU A 63 3.16 -9.27 -1.67
C LEU A 63 4.66 -9.48 -1.91
N LEU A 64 5.28 -8.69 -2.79
CA LEU A 64 6.73 -8.71 -3.02
C LEU A 64 7.47 -8.43 -1.72
N VAL A 65 7.02 -7.45 -0.95
CA VAL A 65 7.57 -7.21 0.37
C VAL A 65 7.33 -8.40 1.27
N LEU A 66 6.11 -8.90 1.43
CA LEU A 66 5.82 -10.07 2.29
C LEU A 66 6.69 -11.30 1.93
N SER A 67 7.11 -11.41 0.67
CA SER A 67 8.00 -12.48 0.18
C SER A 67 9.49 -12.22 0.45
N GLN A 68 9.88 -11.02 0.86
CA GLN A 68 11.26 -10.70 1.24
C GLN A 68 11.59 -11.24 2.63
N ASP A 69 12.83 -11.68 2.80
CA ASP A 69 13.32 -12.24 4.06
C ASP A 69 13.52 -11.13 5.11
N TYR A 70 12.48 -10.91 5.92
CA TYR A 70 12.46 -9.95 7.02
C TYR A 70 13.13 -10.45 8.30
N SER A 71 13.70 -11.66 8.31
CA SER A 71 14.41 -12.19 9.48
C SER A 71 15.56 -11.29 9.94
N ARG A 72 16.09 -10.45 9.03
CA ARG A 72 17.23 -9.55 9.28
C ARG A 72 16.82 -8.12 9.62
N ILE A 73 15.53 -7.78 9.54
CA ILE A 73 15.02 -6.43 9.77
C ILE A 73 14.31 -6.39 11.13
N GLN A 74 14.85 -5.63 12.07
CA GLN A 74 14.25 -5.43 13.38
C GLN A 74 12.85 -4.80 13.22
N GLY A 75 11.80 -5.49 13.67
CA GLY A 75 10.40 -5.07 13.47
C GLY A 75 9.79 -5.46 12.12
N GLY A 76 10.50 -6.23 11.29
CA GLY A 76 10.01 -6.72 9.99
C GLY A 76 8.73 -7.55 10.10
N TRP A 77 8.67 -8.48 11.07
CA TRP A 77 7.47 -9.30 11.33
C TRP A 77 6.25 -8.49 11.77
N THR A 78 6.45 -7.43 12.56
CA THR A 78 5.36 -6.52 12.97
C THR A 78 4.82 -5.75 11.77
N THR A 79 5.72 -5.29 10.89
CA THR A 79 5.37 -4.61 9.65
C THR A 79 4.58 -5.55 8.73
N ILE A 80 5.06 -6.79 8.53
CA ILE A 80 4.36 -7.84 7.78
C ILE A 80 2.96 -8.10 8.35
N SER A 81 2.83 -8.30 9.67
CA SER A 81 1.55 -8.60 10.31
C SER A 81 0.52 -7.48 10.12
N GLN A 82 0.97 -6.22 10.21
CA GLN A 82 0.11 -5.07 9.96
C GLN A 82 -0.24 -4.91 8.46
N LEU A 83 0.65 -5.33 7.57
CA LEU A 83 0.39 -5.35 6.12
C LEU A 83 -0.60 -6.42 5.71
N THR A 84 -0.57 -7.60 6.33
CA THR A 84 -1.58 -8.63 6.11
C THR A 84 -2.99 -8.21 6.55
N GLN A 85 -3.13 -7.15 7.35
CA GLN A 85 -4.45 -6.59 7.71
C GLN A 85 -5.01 -5.62 6.65
N ILE A 86 -4.16 -5.18 5.71
CA ILE A 86 -4.54 -4.30 4.59
C ILE A 86 -5.12 -5.13 3.44
N LEU A 87 -4.53 -6.31 3.17
CA LEU A 87 -5.03 -7.33 2.26
C LEU A 87 -6.38 -7.90 2.74
#